data_AF-A0A7Y2SKU6-F1
#
_entry.id   AF-A0A7Y2SKU6-F1
#
_cell.length_a   1.000
_cell.length_b   1.000
_cell.length_c   1.000
_cell.angle_alpha   90.00
_cell.angle_beta   90.00
_cell.angle_gamma   90.00
#
_symmetry.space_group_name_H-M   'P 1'
#
loop_
_entity.id
_entity.type
_entity.pdbx_description
1 polymer ?
#
loop_
_entity_poly.entity_id
_entity_poly.type
_entity_poly.pdbx_seq_one_letter_code
_entity_poly.pdbx_strand_id
1 'polypeptide(L)'
;MSSPQPIADNTQESLDVCMRALSVIFQPGEIVWITEAVYEDNGPTWRVTLLCPGERGGWACRRYHYDIPSGTLYFAGATPVGEDELAAVRRSGRRL
;
A
#
# COMPACT_ATOMS: atom_id res chain seq x y z
N MET A 1 -5.91 -3.38 -37.61
CA MET A 1 -5.15 -4.28 -36.71
C MET A 1 -4.97 -3.52 -35.41
N SER A 2 -5.83 -3.78 -34.43
CA SER A 2 -5.86 -3.05 -33.16
C SER A 2 -4.71 -3.50 -32.26
N SER A 3 -3.92 -2.54 -31.78
CA SER A 3 -2.83 -2.75 -30.84
C SER A 3 -3.34 -3.37 -29.54
N PRO A 4 -2.63 -4.33 -28.93
CA PRO A 4 -2.99 -4.84 -27.61
C PRO A 4 -2.51 -3.84 -26.55
N GLN A 5 -3.42 -3.01 -26.03
CA GLN A 5 -3.23 -2.35 -24.75
C GLN A 5 -4.50 -2.51 -23.90
N PRO A 6 -4.53 -3.49 -22.97
CA PRO A 6 -5.49 -3.42 -21.87
C PRO A 6 -4.94 -3.85 -20.50
N ILE A 7 -3.62 -4.05 -20.32
CA ILE A 7 -3.09 -4.51 -19.03
C ILE A 7 -2.90 -3.34 -18.05
N ALA A 8 -2.37 -2.21 -18.52
CA ALA A 8 -2.04 -1.06 -17.66
C ALA A 8 -3.27 -0.40 -17.01
N ASP A 9 -4.38 -0.27 -17.74
CA ASP A 9 -5.61 0.34 -17.22
C ASP A 9 -6.23 -0.51 -16.10
N ASN A 10 -6.18 -1.85 -16.24
CA ASN A 10 -6.68 -2.79 -15.24
C ASN A 10 -5.79 -2.82 -13.98
N THR A 11 -4.47 -2.65 -14.15
CA THR A 11 -3.53 -2.52 -13.03
C THR A 11 -3.77 -1.22 -12.24
N GLN A 12 -3.96 -0.09 -12.91
CA GLN A 12 -4.24 1.18 -12.22
C GLN A 12 -5.61 1.17 -11.51
N GLU A 13 -6.65 0.64 -12.15
CA GLU A 13 -7.97 0.53 -11.53
C GLU A 13 -7.94 -0.38 -10.29
N SER A 14 -7.26 -1.52 -10.36
CA SER A 14 -7.10 -2.41 -9.21
C SER A 14 -6.26 -1.80 -8.08
N LEU A 15 -5.27 -0.96 -8.41
CA LEU A 15 -4.53 -0.19 -7.41
C LEU A 15 -5.46 0.79 -6.68
N ASP A 16 -6.33 1.49 -7.39
CA ASP A 16 -7.28 2.43 -6.78
C ASP A 16 -8.28 1.71 -5.87
N VAL A 17 -8.73 0.51 -6.23
CA VAL A 17 -9.55 -0.33 -5.35
C VAL A 17 -8.76 -0.74 -4.09
N CYS A 18 -7.51 -1.16 -4.24
CA CYS A 18 -6.63 -1.49 -3.12
C CYS A 18 -6.46 -0.27 -2.18
N MET A 19 -6.23 0.92 -2.72
CA MET A 19 -6.11 2.15 -1.92
C MET A 19 -7.40 2.46 -1.17
N ARG A 20 -8.57 2.32 -1.82
CA ARG A 20 -9.87 2.48 -1.14
C ARG A 20 -10.04 1.49 0.01
N ALA A 21 -9.64 0.22 -0.17
CA ALA A 21 -9.70 -0.78 0.90
C ALA A 21 -8.77 -0.41 2.08
N LEU A 22 -7.57 0.11 1.80
CA LEU A 22 -6.66 0.60 2.84
C LEU A 22 -7.25 1.80 3.59
N SER A 23 -7.89 2.74 2.91
CA SER A 23 -8.56 3.89 3.54
C SER A 23 -9.71 3.52 4.48
N VAL A 24 -10.24 2.28 4.42
CA VAL A 24 -11.22 1.78 5.40
C VAL A 24 -10.54 1.36 6.71
N ILE A 25 -9.27 0.95 6.65
CA ILE A 25 -8.50 0.53 7.83
C ILE A 25 -7.99 1.73 8.62
N PHE A 26 -7.53 2.76 7.93
CA PHE A 26 -6.94 3.95 8.56
C PHE A 26 -8.00 5.04 8.76
N GLN A 27 -7.97 5.70 9.92
CA GLN A 27 -8.95 6.75 10.21
C GLN A 27 -8.69 7.99 9.35
N PRO A 28 -9.75 8.72 8.94
CA PRO A 28 -9.58 10.01 8.28
C PRO A 28 -8.70 10.95 9.11
N GLY A 29 -7.63 11.46 8.50
CA GLY A 29 -6.67 12.34 9.16
C GLY A 29 -5.47 11.64 9.80
N GLU A 30 -5.43 10.30 9.82
CA GLU A 30 -4.20 9.58 10.16
C GLU A 30 -3.11 9.87 9.14
N ILE A 31 -1.89 10.09 9.63
CA ILE A 31 -0.75 10.37 8.78
C ILE A 31 -0.17 9.04 8.30
N VAL A 32 -0.59 8.61 7.13
CA VAL A 32 -0.14 7.36 6.50
C VAL A 32 0.56 7.67 5.18
N TRP A 33 1.73 7.09 4.97
CA TRP A 33 2.46 7.19 3.71
C TRP A 33 2.61 5.83 3.06
N ILE A 34 2.29 5.75 1.77
CA ILE A 34 2.62 4.62 0.91
C ILE A 34 4.08 4.75 0.53
N THR A 35 4.88 3.77 0.94
CA THR A 35 6.33 3.73 0.67
C THR A 35 6.64 2.82 -0.51
N GLU A 36 5.81 1.81 -0.72
CA GLU A 36 5.95 0.84 -1.81
C GLU A 36 4.57 0.28 -2.16
N ALA A 37 4.29 0.12 -3.46
CA ALA A 37 3.16 -0.63 -3.97
C ALA A 37 3.64 -1.43 -5.17
N VAL A 38 3.64 -2.76 -5.07
CA VAL A 38 4.11 -3.69 -6.10
C VAL A 38 2.99 -4.62 -6.49
N TYR A 39 2.71 -4.69 -7.78
CA TYR A 39 1.85 -5.73 -8.34
C TYR A 39 2.68 -7.00 -8.46
N GLU A 40 2.19 -8.11 -7.89
CA GLU A 40 2.88 -9.40 -8.01
C GLU A 40 2.34 -10.16 -9.22
N ASP A 41 3.20 -10.63 -10.11
CA ASP A 41 2.78 -11.33 -11.33
C ASP A 41 2.46 -12.82 -11.11
N ASN A 42 2.83 -13.36 -9.94
CA ASN A 42 2.59 -14.77 -9.56
C ASN A 42 1.16 -15.04 -9.08
N GLY A 43 0.33 -14.00 -9.00
CA GLY A 43 -1.09 -14.03 -8.68
C GLY A 43 -1.57 -12.58 -8.61
N PRO A 44 -2.79 -12.26 -9.03
CA PRO A 44 -3.28 -10.87 -9.14
C PRO A 44 -3.43 -10.21 -7.76
N THR A 45 -2.30 -9.80 -7.17
CA THR A 45 -2.22 -9.23 -5.83
C THR A 45 -1.38 -7.95 -5.82
N TRP A 46 -1.72 -7.05 -4.92
CA TRP A 46 -0.91 -5.89 -4.60
C TRP A 46 -0.24 -6.07 -3.25
N ARG A 47 1.09 -5.99 -3.21
CA ARG A 47 1.86 -5.85 -1.98
C ARG A 47 2.10 -4.37 -1.71
N VAL A 48 1.56 -3.86 -0.61
CA VAL A 48 1.65 -2.45 -0.22
C VAL A 48 2.37 -2.33 1.11
N THR A 49 3.39 -1.49 1.16
CA THR A 49 4.07 -1.09 2.40
C THR A 49 3.67 0.33 2.76
N LEU A 50 3.20 0.49 3.99
CA LEU A 50 2.72 1.74 4.55
C LEU A 50 3.52 2.12 5.77
N LEU A 51 3.91 3.38 5.87
CA LEU A 51 4.44 3.97 7.09
C LEU A 51 3.30 4.70 7.82
N CYS A 52 3.04 4.31 9.06
CA CYS A 52 1.99 4.90 9.90
C CYS A 52 2.41 4.98 11.38
N PRO A 53 1.66 5.71 12.23
CA PRO A 53 1.88 5.69 13.68
C PRO A 53 1.75 4.26 14.24
N GLY A 54 2.66 3.91 15.15
CA GLY A 54 2.65 2.66 15.91
C GLY A 54 2.04 2.84 17.30
N GLU A 55 1.78 1.72 17.99
CA GLU A 55 1.04 1.68 19.27
C GLU A 55 1.73 2.38 20.45
N ARG A 56 3.00 2.78 20.31
CA ARG A 56 3.80 3.42 21.38
C ARG A 56 4.31 4.81 21.02
N GLY A 57 3.60 5.54 20.14
CA GLY A 57 4.00 6.88 19.70
C GLY A 57 5.20 6.91 18.74
N GLY A 58 5.72 5.74 18.35
CA GLY A 58 6.70 5.59 17.28
C GLY A 58 6.05 5.45 15.91
N TRP A 59 6.87 5.16 14.91
CA TRP A 59 6.41 4.85 13.55
C TRP A 59 6.62 3.37 13.25
N ALA A 60 5.76 2.81 12.40
CA ALA A 60 5.86 1.43 11.96
C ALA A 60 5.58 1.32 10.47
N CYS A 61 6.33 0.43 9.81
CA CYS A 61 6.04 -0.02 8.47
C CYS A 61 5.08 -1.21 8.57
N ARG A 62 3.83 -1.03 8.13
CA ARG A 62 2.83 -2.09 7.99
C ARG A 62 2.79 -2.57 6.55
N ARG A 63 2.73 -3.88 6.37
CA ARG A 63 2.63 -4.51 5.05
C ARG A 63 1.26 -5.13 4.89
N TYR A 64 0.66 -4.93 3.72
CA TYR A 64 -0.62 -5.50 3.36
C TYR A 64 -0.55 -6.16 1.99
N HIS A 65 -1.27 -7.26 1.83
CA HIS A 65 -1.50 -7.89 0.54
C HIS A 65 -2.97 -7.74 0.16
N TYR A 66 -3.26 -7.16 -0.98
CA TYR A 66 -4.61 -7.08 -1.52
C TYR A 66 -4.76 -8.11 -2.62
N ASP A 67 -5.62 -9.10 -2.41
CA ASP A 67 -5.96 -10.09 -3.42
C ASP A 67 -7.12 -9.58 -4.29
N ILE A 68 -6.84 -9.31 -5.57
CA ILE A 68 -7.81 -8.70 -6.48
C ILE A 68 -9.02 -9.62 -6.74
N PRO A 69 -8.86 -10.94 -6.99
CA PRO A 69 -10.00 -11.82 -7.28
C PRO A 69 -10.98 -11.95 -6.12
N SER A 70 -10.49 -12.04 -4.88
CA SER A 70 -11.36 -12.10 -3.70
C SER A 70 -11.76 -10.72 -3.16
N GLY A 71 -11.07 -9.65 -3.59
CA GLY A 71 -11.24 -8.31 -3.03
C GLY A 71 -10.80 -8.19 -1.56
N THR A 72 -9.93 -9.08 -1.10
CA THR A 72 -9.57 -9.19 0.32
C THR A 72 -8.22 -8.55 0.61
N LEU A 73 -8.16 -7.75 1.67
CA LEU A 73 -6.94 -7.13 2.17
C LEU A 73 -6.43 -7.88 3.40
N TYR A 74 -5.22 -8.43 3.32
CA TYR A 74 -4.56 -9.20 4.36
C TYR A 74 -3.43 -8.38 4.99
N PHE A 75 -3.36 -8.37 6.32
CA PHE A 75 -2.22 -7.82 7.03
C PHE A 75 -1.06 -8.83 7.01
N ALA A 76 0.06 -8.43 6.42
CA ALA A 76 1.26 -9.27 6.23
C ALA A 76 2.35 -9.01 7.29
N GLY A 77 2.12 -8.08 8.22
CA GLY A 77 2.99 -7.82 9.36
C GLY A 77 3.37 -6.35 9.52
N ALA A 78 4.03 -6.06 10.64
CA ALA A 78 4.52 -4.72 10.95
C ALA A 78 5.94 -4.78 11.50
N THR A 79 6.73 -3.75 11.22
CA THR A 79 8.08 -3.58 11.76
C THR A 79 8.24 -2.15 12.28
N PRO A 80 8.76 -1.94 13.50
CA PRO A 80 9.09 -0.60 13.99
C PRO A 80 10.12 0.08 13.09
N VAL A 81 9.99 1.39 12.92
CA VAL A 81 10.84 2.18 12.03
C VAL A 81 11.63 3.21 12.84
N GLY A 82 12.92 3.30 12.55
CA GLY A 82 13.82 4.29 13.14
C GLY A 82 13.67 5.68 12.51
N GLU A 83 14.31 6.68 13.13
CA GLU A 83 14.18 8.08 12.70
C GLU A 83 14.76 8.34 11.30
N ASP A 84 15.88 7.70 10.94
CA ASP A 84 16.51 7.84 9.63
C ASP A 84 15.63 7.33 8.48
N GLU A 85 15.00 6.19 8.69
CA GLU A 85 14.10 5.56 7.72
C GLU A 85 12.79 6.34 7.59
N LEU A 86 12.26 6.86 8.71
CA LEU A 86 11.16 7.82 8.72
C LEU A 86 11.48 9.08 7.90
N ALA A 87 12.68 9.65 8.07
CA ALA A 87 13.11 10.84 7.35
C ALA A 87 13.31 10.57 5.85
N ALA A 88 13.75 9.37 5.48
CA ALA A 88 13.84 8.95 4.08
C ALA A 88 12.45 8.84 3.45
N VAL A 89 11.53 8.13 4.11
CA VAL A 89 10.16 7.95 3.61
C VAL A 89 9.40 9.27 3.50
N ARG A 90 9.52 10.18 4.47
CA ARG A 90 8.83 11.48 4.40
C ARG A 90 9.25 12.34 3.21
N ARG A 91 10.45 12.10 2.64
CA ARG A 91 10.95 12.84 1.47
C ARG A 91 10.43 12.29 0.15
N SER A 92 10.06 11.01 0.07
CA SER A 92 9.72 10.32 -1.17
C SER A 92 8.34 9.65 -1.19
N GLY A 93 7.71 9.48 -0.03
CA GLY A 93 6.46 8.75 0.12
C GLY A 93 5.25 9.53 -0.35
N ARG A 94 4.29 8.81 -0.95
CA ARG A 94 2.97 9.35 -1.30
C ARG A 94 2.04 9.21 -0.10
N ARG A 95 1.22 10.22 0.20
CA ARG A 95 0.18 10.05 1.22
C ARG A 95 -0.92 9.11 0.71
N LEU A 96 -1.40 8.25 1.62
CA LEU A 96 -2.58 7.42 1.37
C LEU A 96 -3.84 8.30 1.33
#